data_AF-A0A3D0QQ14-F1
#
_entry.id   AF-A0A3D0QQ14-F1
#
_cell.length_a   1.000
_cell.length_b   1.000
_cell.length_c   1.000
_cell.angle_alpha   90.00
_cell.angle_beta   90.00
_cell.angle_gamma   90.00
#
_symmetry.space_group_name_H-M   'P 1'
#
loop_
_entity.id
_entity.type
_entity.pdbx_description
1 polymer ?
#
loop_
_entity_poly.entity_id
_entity_poly.type
_entity_poly.pdbx_seq_one_letter_code
_entity_poly.pdbx_strand_id
1 'polypeptide(L)'
;TKDGYDPSRAVTRADLESRPFMTVPYGGRQPDATVSHQGTIPTGKSGRHLIVGVWEIADTGNAFYACSDVQFQPVRTAPLLNRSW
;
A
#
# COMPACT_ATOMS: atom_id res chain seq x y z
N THR A 1 3.70 0.52 -4.48
CA THR A 1 4.76 0.46 -5.51
C THR A 1 5.97 1.28 -5.07
N LYS A 2 7.13 1.07 -5.69
CA LYS A 2 8.36 1.84 -5.48
C LYS A 2 8.19 3.30 -5.91
N ASP A 3 9.08 4.16 -5.42
CA ASP A 3 9.17 5.53 -5.90
C ASP A 3 9.66 5.55 -7.35
N GLY A 4 9.07 6.41 -8.18
CA GLY A 4 9.30 6.42 -9.63
C GLY A 4 8.53 5.35 -10.42
N TYR A 5 7.58 4.64 -9.79
CA TYR A 5 6.62 3.80 -10.49
C TYR A 5 5.90 4.58 -11.60
N ASP A 6 5.89 4.03 -12.81
CA ASP A 6 5.16 4.58 -13.96
C ASP A 6 3.74 3.97 -14.00
N PRO A 7 2.70 4.76 -13.69
CA PRO A 7 1.33 4.27 -13.67
C PRO A 7 0.70 4.11 -15.07
N SER A 8 1.39 4.50 -16.14
CA SER A 8 0.89 4.37 -17.52
C SER A 8 1.09 2.97 -18.11
N ARG A 9 1.87 2.12 -17.43
CA ARG A 9 2.15 0.75 -17.85
C ARG A 9 1.62 -0.28 -16.87
N ALA A 10 1.51 -1.53 -17.32
CA ALA A 10 1.15 -2.65 -16.47
C ALA A 10 2.17 -2.82 -15.33
N VAL A 11 1.65 -3.09 -14.13
CA VAL A 11 2.48 -3.34 -12.94
C VAL A 11 3.19 -4.68 -13.06
N THR A 12 4.46 -4.69 -12.66
CA THR A 12 5.30 -5.88 -12.56
C THR A 12 5.78 -6.06 -11.12
N ARG A 13 6.31 -7.25 -10.78
CA ARG A 13 6.94 -7.46 -9.47
C ARG A 13 8.11 -6.51 -9.21
N ALA A 14 8.82 -6.08 -10.26
CA ALA A 14 9.93 -5.13 -10.12
C ALA A 14 9.48 -3.74 -9.63
N ASP A 15 8.19 -3.40 -9.82
CA ASP A 15 7.60 -2.13 -9.40
C ASP A 15 7.11 -2.14 -7.95
N LEU A 16 7.04 -3.31 -7.33
CA LEU A 16 6.59 -3.46 -5.95
C LEU A 16 7.77 -3.39 -4.99
N GLU A 17 7.53 -2.85 -3.80
CA GLU A 17 8.49 -2.95 -2.70
C GLU A 17 8.66 -4.43 -2.34
N SER A 18 9.90 -4.87 -2.11
CA SER A 18 10.20 -6.28 -1.84
C SER A 18 9.67 -6.75 -0.48
N ARG A 19 9.38 -5.82 0.42
CA ARG A 19 8.80 -6.07 1.73
C ARG A 19 7.40 -5.46 1.81
N PRO A 20 6.38 -6.22 2.22
CA PRO A 20 5.09 -5.65 2.56
C PRO A 20 5.24 -4.60 3.66
N PHE A 21 4.48 -3.50 3.56
CA PHE A 21 4.42 -2.51 4.65
C PHE A 21 3.53 -2.99 5.82
N MET A 22 2.72 -4.02 5.59
CA MET A 22 1.85 -4.64 6.59
C MET A 22 1.69 -6.14 6.30
N THR A 23 1.69 -6.95 7.36
CA THR A 23 1.38 -8.39 7.28
C THR A 23 0.57 -8.76 8.52
N VAL A 24 -0.53 -9.49 8.32
CA VAL A 24 -1.39 -9.97 9.40
C VAL A 24 -1.38 -11.50 9.35
N PRO A 25 -0.66 -12.18 10.26
CA PRO A 25 -0.59 -13.63 10.25
C PRO A 25 -1.86 -14.24 10.86
N TYR A 26 -2.54 -15.08 10.08
CA TYR A 26 -3.71 -15.84 10.56
C TYR A 26 -3.37 -17.25 11.05
N GLY A 27 -2.16 -17.74 10.79
CA GLY A 27 -1.73 -19.07 11.24
C GLY A 27 -2.62 -20.22 10.76
N GLY A 28 -3.24 -20.08 9.58
CA GLY A 28 -4.19 -21.06 9.03
C GLY A 28 -5.63 -20.93 9.54
N ARG A 29 -5.92 -20.00 10.46
CA ARG A 29 -7.29 -19.75 10.92
C ARG A 29 -8.11 -19.09 9.82
N GLN A 30 -9.30 -19.65 9.56
CA GLN A 30 -10.27 -19.01 8.68
C GLN A 30 -10.75 -17.68 9.28
N PRO A 31 -10.67 -16.56 8.54
CA PRO A 31 -11.23 -15.28 8.97
C PRO A 31 -12.76 -15.26 8.90
N ASP A 32 -13.37 -14.24 9.50
CA ASP A 32 -14.78 -13.94 9.30
C ASP A 32 -15.05 -13.50 7.84
N ALA A 33 -16.32 -13.53 7.42
CA ALA A 33 -16.72 -13.20 6.06
C ALA A 33 -16.38 -11.75 5.64
N THR A 34 -16.20 -10.85 6.61
CA THR A 34 -15.72 -9.49 6.40
C THR A 34 -14.61 -9.21 7.39
N VAL A 35 -13.48 -8.74 6.86
CA VAL A 35 -12.29 -8.43 7.65
C VAL A 35 -11.89 -6.99 7.40
N SER A 36 -11.44 -6.31 8.45
CA SER A 36 -10.82 -4.99 8.37
C SER A 36 -9.48 -5.04 9.09
N HIS A 37 -8.47 -4.44 8.46
CA HIS A 37 -7.13 -4.32 9.03
C HIS A 37 -6.77 -2.84 9.15
N GLN A 38 -6.26 -2.43 10.31
CA GLN A 38 -5.71 -1.10 10.50
C GLN A 38 -4.20 -1.15 10.39
N GLY A 39 -3.64 -0.32 9.49
CA GLY A 39 -2.21 -0.26 9.25
C GLY A 39 -1.76 1.16 8.95
N THR A 40 -0.45 1.38 9.06
CA THR A 40 0.17 2.65 8.71
C THR A 40 0.71 2.58 7.29
N ILE A 41 0.23 3.48 6.44
CA ILE A 41 0.75 3.61 5.08
C ILE A 41 2.15 4.23 5.13
N PRO A 42 3.12 3.77 4.30
CA PRO A 42 4.47 4.33 4.28
C PRO A 42 4.48 5.85 4.05
N THR A 43 5.26 6.56 4.87
CA THR A 43 5.52 7.98 4.68
C THR A 43 6.52 8.20 3.54
N GLY A 44 6.48 9.39 2.93
CA GLY A 44 7.42 9.78 1.88
C GLY A 44 7.03 9.35 0.46
N LYS A 45 5.95 8.57 0.30
CA LYS A 45 5.33 8.33 -1.01
C LYS A 45 4.64 9.61 -1.50
N SER A 46 4.63 9.81 -2.82
CA SER A 46 4.00 10.97 -3.46
C SER A 46 3.51 10.61 -4.85
N GLY A 47 2.43 11.25 -5.31
CA GLY A 47 1.89 10.93 -6.63
C GLY A 47 1.03 9.67 -6.65
N ARG A 48 0.81 9.14 -7.86
CA ARG A 48 -0.03 7.95 -8.08
C ARG A 48 0.77 6.68 -7.77
N HIS A 49 0.19 5.82 -6.95
CA HIS A 49 0.76 4.52 -6.60
C HIS A 49 -0.31 3.44 -6.66
N LEU A 50 0.16 2.19 -6.72
CA LEU A 50 -0.67 1.01 -6.56
C LEU A 50 -0.31 0.29 -5.25
N ILE A 51 -1.34 -0.05 -4.47
CA ILE A 51 -1.27 -0.97 -3.34
C ILE A 51 -1.76 -2.34 -3.83
N VAL A 52 -0.98 -3.38 -3.55
CA VAL A 52 -1.35 -4.77 -3.83
C VAL A 52 -1.58 -5.48 -2.51
N GLY A 53 -2.83 -5.87 -2.26
CA GLY A 53 -3.22 -6.77 -1.18
C GLY A 53 -3.11 -8.21 -1.65
N VAL A 54 -2.56 -9.07 -0.79
CA VAL A 54 -2.39 -10.51 -1.05
C VAL A 54 -3.03 -11.28 0.10
N TRP A 55 -3.94 -12.19 -0.23
CA TRP A 55 -4.49 -13.15 0.72
C TRP A 55 -4.05 -14.55 0.32
N GLU A 56 -3.07 -15.07 1.06
CA GLU A 56 -2.56 -16.44 0.89
C GLU A 56 -3.50 -17.44 1.58
N ILE A 57 -3.80 -18.54 0.89
CA ILE A 57 -4.71 -19.59 1.39
C ILE A 57 -3.87 -20.73 1.96
N ALA A 58 -3.94 -20.90 3.29
CA ALA A 58 -2.96 -21.66 4.07
C ALA A 58 -2.77 -23.12 3.65
N ASP A 59 -3.82 -23.79 3.18
CA ASP A 59 -3.83 -25.19 2.78
C ASP A 59 -3.69 -25.40 1.27
N THR A 60 -3.36 -24.33 0.51
CA THR A 60 -3.12 -24.40 -0.93
C THR A 60 -1.86 -23.63 -1.33
N GLY A 61 -1.41 -23.80 -2.57
CA GLY A 61 -0.38 -22.93 -3.18
C GLY A 61 -0.94 -21.63 -3.78
N ASN A 62 -2.20 -21.29 -3.53
CA ASN A 62 -2.92 -20.20 -4.19
C ASN A 62 -3.02 -18.95 -3.30
N ALA A 63 -3.32 -17.82 -3.95
CA ALA A 63 -3.62 -16.55 -3.28
C ALA A 63 -4.63 -15.73 -4.08
N PHE A 64 -5.39 -14.89 -3.36
CA PHE A 64 -6.19 -13.82 -3.96
C PHE A 64 -5.38 -12.52 -3.98
N TYR A 65 -5.48 -11.78 -5.07
CA TYR A 65 -4.79 -10.50 -5.27
C TYR A 65 -5.81 -9.39 -5.48
N ALA A 66 -5.67 -8.30 -4.74
CA ALA A 66 -6.51 -7.12 -4.87
C ALA A 66 -5.63 -5.88 -5.09
N CYS A 67 -5.99 -5.06 -6.06
CA CYS A 67 -5.26 -3.86 -6.43
C CYS A 67 -6.06 -2.62 -6.04
N SER A 68 -5.41 -1.64 -5.44
CA SER A 68 -6.00 -0.34 -5.11
C SER A 68 -5.11 0.78 -5.61
N ASP A 69 -5.66 1.60 -6.51
CA ASP A 69 -5.01 2.84 -6.96
C ASP A 69 -5.18 3.93 -5.90
N VAL A 70 -4.09 4.60 -5.57
CA VAL A 70 -4.06 5.66 -4.55
C VAL A 70 -3.26 6.86 -5.05
N GLN A 71 -3.63 8.04 -4.55
CA GLN A 71 -2.93 9.29 -4.82
C GLN A 71 -2.37 9.85 -3.50
N PHE A 72 -1.05 9.83 -3.37
CA PHE A 72 -0.36 10.43 -2.24
C PHE A 72 -0.16 11.92 -2.48
N GLN A 73 -0.74 12.74 -1.61
CA GLN A 73 -0.49 14.17 -1.61
C GLN A 73 0.89 14.45 -1.01
N PRO A 74 1.69 15.35 -1.60
CA PRO A 74 2.90 15.83 -0.95
C PRO A 74 2.57 16.38 0.43
N VAL A 75 3.45 16.18 1.40
CA VAL A 75 3.35 16.89 2.68
C VAL A 75 3.41 18.38 2.36
N ARG A 76 2.29 19.08 2.50
CA ARG A 76 2.26 20.53 2.34
C ARG A 76 2.88 21.13 3.58
N THR A 77 4.18 21.37 3.55
CA THR A 77 4.80 22.31 4.50
C THR A 77 4.22 23.67 4.14
N ALA A 78 3.22 24.13 4.91
CA ALA A 78 2.78 25.51 4.78
C ALA A 78 4.02 26.40 4.99
N PRO A 79 4.33 27.36 4.10
CA PRO A 79 5.34 28.36 4.43
C PRO A 79 4.86 29.02 5.71
N LEU A 80 5.73 29.14 6.72
CA LEU A 80 5.48 30.02 7.84
C LEU A 80 5.33 31.43 7.24
N LEU A 81 4.09 31.85 6.99
CA LEU A 81 3.80 33.24 6.74
C LEU A 81 4.18 33.94 8.04
N ASN A 82 5.37 34.55 8.02
CA ASN A 82 5.85 35.45 9.05
C ASN A 82 4.85 36.61 9.15
N ARG A 83 3.81 36.44 9.97
CA ARG A 83 2.90 37.51 10.34
C ARG A 83 3.59 38.30 11.43
N SER A 84 4.39 39.27 11.01
CA SER A 84 4.79 40.40 11.82
C SER A 84 3.53 41.14 12.24
N TRP A 85 3.23 41.12 13.54
CA TRP A 85 2.39 42.12 14.18
C TRP A 85 3.27 43.26 14.68
#